data_AF-A0A8T1VP91-F1
#
_entry.id   AF-A0A8T1VP91-F1
#
_cell.length_a   1.000
_cell.length_b   1.000
_cell.length_c   1.000
_cell.angle_alpha   90.00
_cell.angle_beta   90.00
_cell.angle_gamma   90.00
#
_symmetry.space_group_name_H-M   'P 1'
#
loop_
_entity.id
_entity.type
_entity.pdbx_description
1 polymer ?
#
loop_
_entity_poly.entity_id
_entity_poly.type
_entity_poly.pdbx_seq_one_letter_code
_entity_poly.pdbx_strand_id
1 'polypeptide(L)'
;MAEAESRFEVLEEETHYPVTHPKSVEKQEAEQPEPSLEEKEEQTLEQQLERLVLSVQKTDEPDDEEQDAPQDKSENVKKASGAKELGNKFFARASFLDAIECYTTALKLCPTEEEYAYNRAVYFSNRAACLMRLGRSEESVDDCTQAVTLSPTYVKALLRRAEALEKMDKLEEALADYDAVLKIDPTVRTAVKAHERLQKIVHERQEKMKAEMLDKLKGFGNTILGKFGLSTDNFQMVQDPATGSYSVNFQQNPGQQGSPPPQQQQQQQQK
;
A
#
# COMPACT_ATOMS: atom_id res chain seq x y z
N MET A 1 38.15 65.07 -56.25
CA MET A 1 37.73 65.29 -57.64
C MET A 1 37.24 63.93 -58.11
N ALA A 2 35.93 63.68 -58.18
CA ALA A 2 35.00 64.16 -59.23
C ALA A 2 35.41 63.55 -60.59
N GLU A 3 34.58 62.86 -61.38
CA GLU A 3 33.12 62.55 -61.35
C GLU A 3 32.91 61.21 -62.12
N ALA A 4 31.74 60.57 -62.30
CA ALA A 4 30.33 60.99 -62.16
C ALA A 4 29.41 59.84 -61.64
N GLU A 5 28.13 59.85 -62.01
CA GLU A 5 27.03 58.92 -61.66
C GLU A 5 26.71 57.91 -62.79
N SER A 6 26.11 56.75 -62.44
CA SER A 6 25.12 56.03 -63.28
C SER A 6 24.46 54.94 -62.42
N ARG A 7 23.30 55.20 -61.83
CA ARG A 7 21.94 55.02 -62.39
C ARG A 7 21.59 53.55 -62.66
N PHE A 8 20.83 53.02 -61.71
CA PHE A 8 20.19 51.70 -61.72
C PHE A 8 19.13 51.66 -62.83
N GLU A 9 19.31 50.81 -63.83
CA GLU A 9 18.34 50.60 -64.90
C GLU A 9 17.82 49.16 -64.82
N VAL A 10 16.54 49.04 -64.46
CA VAL A 10 15.83 47.76 -64.37
C VAL A 10 15.39 47.38 -65.78
N LEU A 11 16.04 46.37 -66.36
CA LEU A 11 15.55 45.71 -67.56
C LEU A 11 14.85 44.41 -67.17
N GLU A 12 13.53 44.42 -67.24
CA GLU A 12 12.68 43.25 -67.12
C GLU A 12 12.78 42.43 -68.42
N GLU A 13 13.74 41.52 -68.52
CA GLU A 13 13.72 40.52 -69.60
C GLU A 13 12.72 39.41 -69.29
N GLU A 14 11.69 39.32 -70.15
CA GLU A 14 10.63 38.32 -70.11
C GLU A 14 11.19 36.89 -70.27
N THR A 15 11.48 36.21 -69.16
CA THR A 15 11.68 34.76 -69.16
C THR A 15 10.33 34.07 -68.96
N HIS A 16 9.82 33.54 -70.06
CA HIS A 16 8.51 32.89 -70.16
C HIS A 16 8.46 31.57 -69.38
N TYR A 17 8.22 31.63 -68.07
CA TYR A 17 7.98 30.43 -67.26
C TYR A 17 6.62 29.83 -67.60
N PRO A 18 6.54 28.52 -67.91
CA PRO A 18 5.26 27.89 -68.20
C PRO A 18 4.38 27.89 -66.95
N VAL A 19 3.15 28.39 -67.09
CA VAL A 19 2.08 28.23 -66.10
C VAL A 19 1.76 26.74 -65.99
N THR A 20 2.50 26.05 -65.14
CA THR A 20 2.06 24.75 -64.66
C THR A 20 0.86 25.00 -63.76
N HIS A 21 -0.32 24.64 -64.25
CA HIS A 21 -1.45 24.41 -63.35
C HIS A 21 -0.95 23.45 -62.27
N PRO A 22 -1.08 23.77 -60.97
CA PRO A 22 -0.85 22.78 -59.95
C PRO A 22 -1.85 21.66 -60.23
N LYS A 23 -1.36 20.51 -60.73
CA LYS A 23 -2.14 19.28 -60.74
C LYS A 23 -2.65 19.13 -59.32
N SER A 24 -3.96 18.95 -59.17
CA SER A 24 -4.57 18.65 -57.89
C SER A 24 -3.74 17.58 -57.22
N VAL A 25 -3.04 17.96 -56.14
CA VAL A 25 -2.44 16.98 -55.27
C VAL A 25 -3.64 16.31 -54.63
N GLU A 26 -4.05 15.17 -55.18
CA GLU A 26 -4.86 14.22 -54.46
C GLU A 26 -4.11 14.01 -53.15
N LYS A 27 -4.69 14.54 -52.07
CA LYS A 27 -4.40 14.01 -50.74
C LYS A 27 -4.79 12.55 -50.83
N GLN A 28 -3.79 11.70 -51.04
CA GLN A 28 -3.84 10.37 -50.48
C GLN A 28 -3.97 10.59 -48.98
N GLU A 29 -5.22 10.61 -48.50
CA GLU A 29 -5.48 10.37 -47.10
C GLU A 29 -4.79 9.05 -46.80
N ALA A 30 -3.74 9.11 -45.98
CA ALA A 30 -3.04 7.93 -45.54
C ALA A 30 -4.05 7.12 -44.74
N GLU A 31 -4.63 6.11 -45.40
CA GLU A 31 -5.61 5.20 -44.85
C GLU A 31 -4.96 4.60 -43.61
N GLN A 32 -5.39 5.07 -42.43
CA GLN A 32 -4.81 4.61 -41.18
C GLN A 32 -5.04 3.11 -41.11
N PRO A 33 -4.04 2.30 -40.74
CA PRO A 33 -4.21 0.86 -40.68
C PRO A 33 -5.40 0.55 -39.78
N GLU A 34 -6.40 -0.14 -40.34
CA GLU A 34 -7.60 -0.60 -39.65
C GLU A 34 -7.21 -1.20 -38.29
N PRO A 35 -7.71 -0.68 -37.16
CA PRO A 35 -7.24 -1.15 -35.86
C PRO A 35 -7.51 -2.63 -35.71
N SER A 36 -6.57 -3.31 -35.07
CA SER A 36 -6.63 -4.73 -34.77
C SER A 36 -7.86 -5.06 -33.90
N LEU A 37 -8.22 -6.33 -33.83
CA LEU A 37 -9.34 -6.77 -32.99
C LEU A 37 -9.12 -6.41 -31.51
N GLU A 38 -7.88 -6.47 -31.03
CA GLU A 38 -7.51 -6.13 -29.66
C GLU A 38 -7.66 -4.62 -29.39
N GLU A 39 -7.17 -3.76 -30.31
CA GLU A 39 -7.33 -2.30 -30.23
C GLU A 39 -8.81 -1.86 -30.32
N LYS A 40 -9.60 -2.52 -31.19
CA LYS A 40 -11.05 -2.27 -31.28
C LYS A 40 -11.79 -2.67 -30.00
N GLU A 41 -11.40 -3.78 -29.37
CA GLU A 41 -11.93 -4.16 -28.06
C GLU A 41 -11.52 -3.16 -26.96
N GLU A 42 -10.27 -2.70 -26.95
CA GLU A 42 -9.76 -1.74 -25.96
C GLU A 42 -10.48 -0.40 -26.06
N GLN A 43 -10.58 0.19 -27.26
CA GLN A 43 -11.40 1.39 -27.53
C GLN A 43 -12.86 1.21 -27.08
N THR A 44 -13.43 0.01 -27.27
CA THR A 44 -14.81 -0.31 -26.85
C THR A 44 -14.95 -0.35 -25.31
N LEU A 45 -13.88 -0.66 -24.58
CA LEU A 45 -13.84 -0.66 -23.11
C LEU A 45 -13.59 0.76 -22.55
N GLU A 46 -12.71 1.55 -23.16
CA GLU A 46 -12.51 2.96 -22.84
C GLU A 46 -13.81 3.75 -22.99
N GLN A 47 -14.53 3.56 -24.11
CA GLN A 47 -15.86 4.14 -24.32
C GLN A 47 -16.94 3.62 -23.33
N GLN A 48 -16.74 2.46 -22.71
CA GLN A 48 -17.62 2.01 -21.61
C GLN A 48 -17.24 2.70 -20.30
N LEU A 49 -15.96 2.92 -20.05
CA LEU A 49 -15.46 3.63 -18.87
C LEU A 49 -15.88 5.11 -18.88
N GLU A 50 -15.67 5.81 -19.99
CA GLU A 50 -16.05 7.22 -20.14
C GLU A 50 -17.55 7.42 -19.88
N ARG A 51 -18.41 6.61 -20.51
CA ARG A 51 -19.87 6.64 -20.28
C ARG A 51 -20.24 6.34 -18.83
N LEU A 52 -19.54 5.41 -18.18
CA LEU A 52 -19.76 5.05 -16.79
C LEU A 52 -19.37 6.21 -15.85
N VAL A 53 -18.20 6.82 -16.05
CA VAL A 53 -17.71 7.95 -15.24
C VAL A 53 -18.61 9.18 -15.40
N LEU A 54 -18.98 9.51 -16.65
CA LEU A 54 -19.95 10.58 -16.96
C LEU A 54 -21.33 10.33 -16.35
N SER A 55 -21.74 9.07 -16.14
CA SER A 55 -23.01 8.76 -15.49
C SER A 55 -23.03 9.07 -13.99
N VAL A 56 -21.86 9.14 -13.34
CA VAL A 56 -21.71 9.47 -11.91
C VAL A 56 -21.44 10.95 -11.68
N GLN A 57 -20.73 11.64 -12.59
CA GLN A 57 -20.52 13.09 -12.47
C GLN A 57 -21.84 13.88 -12.51
N LYS A 58 -22.89 13.33 -13.13
CA LYS A 58 -24.23 13.96 -13.20
C LYS A 58 -25.04 13.87 -11.91
N THR A 59 -24.64 13.05 -10.94
CA THR A 59 -25.31 12.95 -9.63
C THR A 59 -24.68 13.84 -8.56
N ASP A 60 -23.62 14.60 -8.91
CA ASP A 60 -22.92 15.51 -8.00
C ASP A 60 -23.41 16.98 -8.12
N GLU A 61 -24.36 17.28 -9.03
CA GLU A 61 -25.08 18.57 -9.08
C GLU A 61 -26.16 18.60 -7.98
N PRO A 62 -26.30 19.70 -7.19
CA PRO A 62 -27.27 19.78 -6.11
C PRO A 62 -28.68 20.10 -6.64
N ASP A 63 -29.42 19.08 -7.07
CA ASP A 63 -30.86 19.18 -7.28
C ASP A 63 -31.59 19.20 -5.92
N ASP A 64 -32.35 20.27 -5.66
CA ASP A 64 -33.04 20.60 -4.40
C ASP A 64 -34.24 19.68 -4.03
N GLU A 65 -34.32 18.46 -4.56
CA GLU A 65 -35.44 17.53 -4.30
C GLU A 65 -35.01 16.19 -3.70
N GLU A 66 -35.14 16.11 -2.38
CA GLU A 66 -35.04 14.89 -1.56
C GLU A 66 -36.21 13.92 -1.87
N GLN A 67 -36.16 13.26 -3.03
CA GLN A 67 -37.07 12.17 -3.42
C GLN A 67 -36.33 10.83 -3.39
N ASP A 68 -36.24 10.22 -2.20
CA ASP A 68 -35.61 8.90 -1.99
C ASP A 68 -36.44 7.77 -2.62
N ALA A 69 -36.30 7.58 -3.94
CA ALA A 69 -37.05 6.61 -4.74
C ALA A 69 -36.28 5.27 -4.86
N PRO A 70 -36.88 4.12 -4.49
CA PRO A 70 -36.19 2.81 -4.51
C PRO A 70 -35.81 2.30 -5.91
N GLN A 71 -36.27 2.95 -6.99
CA GLN A 71 -35.87 2.63 -8.36
C GLN A 71 -34.42 3.02 -8.65
N ASP A 72 -33.94 4.17 -8.17
CA ASP A 72 -32.58 4.65 -8.40
C ASP A 72 -31.55 3.77 -7.67
N LYS A 73 -31.81 3.40 -6.41
CA LYS A 73 -30.94 2.49 -5.63
C LYS A 73 -30.71 1.15 -6.35
N SER A 74 -31.77 0.53 -6.90
CA SER A 74 -31.64 -0.72 -7.65
C SER A 74 -30.85 -0.56 -8.96
N GLU A 75 -30.96 0.60 -9.61
CA GLU A 75 -30.19 0.91 -10.81
C GLU A 75 -28.71 1.15 -10.47
N ASN A 76 -28.41 1.89 -9.42
CA ASN A 76 -27.04 2.20 -9.01
C ASN A 76 -26.29 0.95 -8.51
N VAL A 77 -26.96 0.01 -7.84
CA VAL A 77 -26.40 -1.33 -7.54
C VAL A 77 -26.03 -2.09 -8.82
N LYS A 78 -26.88 -2.05 -9.87
CA LYS A 78 -26.58 -2.68 -11.17
C LYS A 78 -25.41 -2.00 -11.87
N LYS A 79 -25.38 -0.66 -11.91
CA LYS A 79 -24.27 0.13 -12.46
C LYS A 79 -22.96 -0.19 -11.71
N ALA A 80 -23.00 -0.31 -10.38
CA ALA A 80 -21.84 -0.69 -9.56
C ALA A 80 -21.31 -2.11 -9.88
N SER A 81 -22.20 -3.09 -10.08
CA SER A 81 -21.77 -4.42 -10.53
C SER A 81 -21.16 -4.38 -11.93
N GLY A 82 -21.76 -3.63 -12.87
CA GLY A 82 -21.23 -3.42 -14.22
C GLY A 82 -19.86 -2.74 -14.21
N ALA A 83 -19.68 -1.73 -13.38
CA ALA A 83 -18.40 -1.06 -13.13
C ALA A 83 -17.32 -2.05 -12.64
N LYS A 84 -17.65 -2.93 -11.68
CA LYS A 84 -16.77 -4.03 -11.25
C LYS A 84 -16.45 -5.01 -12.39
N GLU A 85 -17.37 -5.29 -13.32
CA GLU A 85 -17.11 -6.19 -14.45
C GLU A 85 -16.20 -5.56 -15.48
N LEU A 86 -16.38 -4.27 -15.76
CA LEU A 86 -15.48 -3.49 -16.59
C LEU A 86 -14.08 -3.41 -15.97
N GLY A 87 -13.98 -3.15 -14.67
CA GLY A 87 -12.71 -3.14 -13.93
C GLY A 87 -11.99 -4.50 -13.94
N ASN A 88 -12.74 -5.61 -13.89
CA ASN A 88 -12.17 -6.94 -14.05
C ASN A 88 -11.56 -7.15 -15.46
N LYS A 89 -12.18 -6.59 -16.52
CA LYS A 89 -11.66 -6.68 -17.91
C LYS A 89 -10.38 -5.86 -18.09
N PHE A 90 -10.32 -4.65 -17.54
CA PHE A 90 -9.09 -3.84 -17.54
C PHE A 90 -7.98 -4.48 -16.70
N PHE A 91 -8.30 -5.02 -15.52
CA PHE A 91 -7.33 -5.76 -14.70
C PHE A 91 -6.74 -6.98 -15.44
N ALA A 92 -7.55 -7.69 -16.23
CA ALA A 92 -7.09 -8.82 -17.05
C ALA A 92 -6.14 -8.39 -18.18
N ARG A 93 -6.27 -7.15 -18.69
CA ARG A 93 -5.36 -6.51 -19.67
C ARG A 93 -4.14 -5.82 -19.04
N ALA A 94 -4.02 -5.85 -17.70
CA ALA A 94 -3.03 -5.10 -16.93
C ALA A 94 -3.16 -3.55 -17.00
N SER A 95 -4.27 -3.03 -17.52
CA SER A 95 -4.64 -1.60 -17.48
C SER A 95 -5.12 -1.22 -16.07
N PHE A 96 -4.19 -1.17 -15.12
CA PHE A 96 -4.51 -1.12 -13.69
C PHE A 96 -5.10 0.23 -13.24
N LEU A 97 -4.83 1.32 -13.95
CA LEU A 97 -5.38 2.65 -13.65
C LEU A 97 -6.88 2.71 -13.99
N ASP A 98 -7.24 2.24 -15.18
CA ASP A 98 -8.64 2.19 -15.66
C ASP A 98 -9.46 1.21 -14.81
N ALA A 99 -8.84 0.11 -14.38
CA ALA A 99 -9.43 -0.80 -13.39
C ALA A 99 -9.65 -0.12 -12.02
N ILE A 100 -8.72 0.73 -11.55
CA ILE A 100 -8.90 1.53 -10.32
C ILE A 100 -10.07 2.50 -10.46
N GLU A 101 -10.21 3.17 -11.60
CA GLU A 101 -11.33 4.08 -11.85
C GLU A 101 -12.67 3.35 -11.91
N CYS A 102 -12.71 2.17 -12.55
CA CYS A 102 -13.86 1.27 -12.54
C CYS A 102 -14.30 0.88 -11.12
N TYR A 103 -13.38 0.39 -10.28
CA TYR A 103 -13.72 -0.02 -8.91
C TYR A 103 -14.04 1.19 -8.01
N THR A 104 -13.42 2.34 -8.24
CA THR A 104 -13.75 3.59 -7.54
C THR A 104 -15.16 4.05 -7.89
N THR A 105 -15.53 3.96 -9.17
CA THR A 105 -16.88 4.24 -9.65
C THR A 105 -17.90 3.23 -9.08
N ALA A 106 -17.53 1.95 -9.01
CA ALA A 106 -18.35 0.94 -8.32
C ALA A 106 -18.57 1.28 -6.83
N LEU A 107 -17.56 1.80 -6.14
CA LEU A 107 -17.66 2.23 -4.74
C LEU A 107 -18.48 3.51 -4.51
N LYS A 108 -18.53 4.41 -5.50
CA LYS A 108 -19.43 5.58 -5.50
C LYS A 108 -20.89 5.18 -5.69
N LEU A 109 -21.15 4.31 -6.67
CA LEU A 109 -22.50 3.85 -7.03
C LEU A 109 -23.11 2.82 -6.07
N CYS A 110 -22.28 2.07 -5.34
CA CYS A 110 -22.76 1.07 -4.40
C CYS A 110 -23.28 1.74 -3.12
N PRO A 111 -24.57 1.55 -2.74
CA PRO A 111 -25.11 2.10 -1.49
C PRO A 111 -24.30 1.61 -0.27
N THR A 112 -24.33 2.38 0.82
CA THR A 112 -23.45 2.21 2.01
C THR A 112 -24.09 1.37 3.12
N GLU A 113 -25.35 0.97 2.97
CA GLU A 113 -26.10 0.13 3.90
C GLU A 113 -25.46 -1.26 4.08
N GLU A 114 -25.71 -1.88 5.23
CA GLU A 114 -25.10 -3.16 5.65
C GLU A 114 -25.32 -4.31 4.65
N GLU A 115 -26.46 -4.34 3.96
CA GLU A 115 -26.77 -5.30 2.89
C GLU A 115 -25.70 -5.31 1.77
N TYR A 116 -25.10 -4.16 1.48
CA TYR A 116 -24.09 -3.99 0.44
C TYR A 116 -22.64 -4.04 0.96
N ALA A 117 -22.42 -4.23 2.27
CA ALA A 117 -21.09 -4.24 2.87
C ALA A 117 -20.16 -5.27 2.20
N TYR A 118 -20.67 -6.46 1.86
CA TYR A 118 -19.90 -7.48 1.12
C TYR A 118 -19.52 -7.01 -0.30
N ASN A 119 -20.45 -6.43 -1.06
CA ASN A 119 -20.18 -5.90 -2.40
C ASN A 119 -19.11 -4.80 -2.35
N ARG A 120 -19.23 -3.86 -1.41
CA ARG A 120 -18.23 -2.81 -1.17
C ARG A 120 -16.86 -3.41 -0.80
N ALA A 121 -16.82 -4.42 0.07
CA ALA A 121 -15.59 -5.13 0.42
C ALA A 121 -14.93 -5.80 -0.80
N VAL A 122 -15.71 -6.39 -1.71
CA VAL A 122 -15.22 -6.93 -2.98
C VAL A 122 -14.60 -5.84 -3.85
N TYR A 123 -15.25 -4.67 -3.98
CA TYR A 123 -14.76 -3.56 -4.82
C TYR A 123 -13.47 -2.94 -4.26
N PHE A 124 -13.43 -2.64 -2.95
CA PHE A 124 -12.21 -2.21 -2.26
C PHE A 124 -11.07 -3.21 -2.46
N SER A 125 -11.30 -4.50 -2.19
CA SER A 125 -10.26 -5.52 -2.33
C SER A 125 -9.76 -5.70 -3.76
N ASN A 126 -10.60 -5.46 -4.77
CA ASN A 126 -10.18 -5.50 -6.17
C ASN A 126 -9.38 -4.25 -6.57
N ARG A 127 -9.75 -3.06 -6.07
CA ARG A 127 -8.95 -1.83 -6.23
C ARG A 127 -7.58 -1.95 -5.56
N ALA A 128 -7.52 -2.51 -4.35
CA ALA A 128 -6.29 -2.89 -3.66
C ALA A 128 -5.38 -3.80 -4.50
N ALA A 129 -5.97 -4.73 -5.28
CA ALA A 129 -5.19 -5.61 -6.16
C ALA A 129 -4.52 -4.85 -7.31
N CYS A 130 -5.18 -3.83 -7.87
CA CYS A 130 -4.56 -2.94 -8.86
C CYS A 130 -3.43 -2.11 -8.23
N LEU A 131 -3.68 -1.51 -7.06
CA LEU A 131 -2.69 -0.71 -6.33
C LEU A 131 -1.42 -1.52 -6.04
N MET A 132 -1.56 -2.80 -5.66
CA MET A 132 -0.45 -3.74 -5.47
C MET A 132 0.33 -4.09 -6.74
N ARG A 133 -0.29 -4.01 -7.92
CA ARG A 133 0.39 -4.18 -9.22
C ARG A 133 1.15 -2.92 -9.63
N LEU A 134 0.68 -1.74 -9.19
CA LEU A 134 1.35 -0.45 -9.36
C LEU A 134 2.39 -0.12 -8.27
N GLY A 135 2.63 -1.05 -7.33
CA GLY A 135 3.57 -0.85 -6.20
C GLY A 135 3.06 0.07 -5.08
N ARG A 136 1.82 0.58 -5.18
CA ARG A 136 1.15 1.46 -4.22
C ARG A 136 0.66 0.66 -3.00
N SER A 137 1.62 0.16 -2.22
CA SER A 137 1.37 -0.83 -1.15
C SER A 137 0.60 -0.22 0.03
N GLU A 138 0.89 1.03 0.42
CA GLU A 138 0.17 1.75 1.48
C GLU A 138 -1.33 1.87 1.19
N GLU A 139 -1.69 2.43 0.04
CA GLU A 139 -3.09 2.58 -0.37
C GLU A 139 -3.81 1.23 -0.55
N SER A 140 -3.07 0.15 -0.87
CA SER A 140 -3.61 -1.20 -0.89
C SER A 140 -3.92 -1.75 0.51
N VAL A 141 -3.10 -1.42 1.51
CA VAL A 141 -3.39 -1.73 2.92
C VAL A 141 -4.63 -0.99 3.39
N ASP A 142 -4.80 0.28 3.00
CA ASP A 142 -5.99 1.08 3.33
C ASP A 142 -7.26 0.47 2.71
N ASP A 143 -7.27 0.22 1.40
CA ASP A 143 -8.40 -0.41 0.71
C ASP A 143 -8.71 -1.81 1.29
N CYS A 144 -7.70 -2.64 1.55
CA CYS A 144 -7.95 -3.93 2.18
C CYS A 144 -8.46 -3.79 3.62
N THR A 145 -8.05 -2.76 4.36
CA THR A 145 -8.56 -2.49 5.71
C THR A 145 -10.02 -2.06 5.70
N GLN A 146 -10.44 -1.25 4.71
CA GLN A 146 -11.86 -0.97 4.48
C GLN A 146 -12.63 -2.26 4.13
N ALA A 147 -12.08 -3.11 3.26
CA ALA A 147 -12.70 -4.38 2.90
C ALA A 147 -12.83 -5.36 4.09
N VAL A 148 -11.81 -5.46 4.94
CA VAL A 148 -11.82 -6.31 6.15
C VAL A 148 -12.75 -5.74 7.23
N THR A 149 -12.87 -4.41 7.34
CA THR A 149 -13.83 -3.76 8.26
C THR A 149 -15.27 -4.08 7.87
N LEU A 150 -15.57 -4.04 6.57
CA LEU A 150 -16.90 -4.36 6.01
C LEU A 150 -17.19 -5.87 5.97
N SER A 151 -16.17 -6.71 5.81
CA SER A 151 -16.31 -8.16 5.77
C SER A 151 -15.08 -8.85 6.38
N PRO A 152 -15.06 -9.06 7.72
CA PRO A 152 -13.91 -9.60 8.44
C PRO A 152 -13.47 -11.01 8.00
N THR A 153 -14.39 -11.78 7.40
CA THR A 153 -14.14 -13.13 6.89
C THR A 153 -13.72 -13.16 5.41
N TYR A 154 -13.58 -12.01 4.75
CA TYR A 154 -13.26 -11.96 3.32
C TYR A 154 -11.77 -12.27 3.05
N VAL A 155 -11.45 -13.56 2.95
CA VAL A 155 -10.10 -14.13 2.76
C VAL A 155 -9.25 -13.41 1.70
N LYS A 156 -9.85 -12.96 0.58
CA LYS A 156 -9.09 -12.24 -0.47
C LYS A 156 -8.56 -10.89 0.00
N ALA A 157 -9.29 -10.16 0.85
CA ALA A 157 -8.84 -8.90 1.41
C ALA A 157 -7.73 -9.10 2.44
N LEU A 158 -7.88 -10.08 3.35
CA LEU A 158 -6.85 -10.45 4.31
C LEU A 158 -5.54 -10.87 3.62
N LEU A 159 -5.60 -11.76 2.62
CA LEU A 159 -4.42 -12.17 1.85
C LEU A 159 -3.72 -11.00 1.15
N ARG A 160 -4.49 -10.09 0.54
CA ARG A 160 -3.93 -8.91 -0.16
C ARG A 160 -3.31 -7.92 0.82
N ARG A 161 -3.93 -7.70 1.99
CA ARG A 161 -3.37 -6.85 3.05
C ARG A 161 -2.07 -7.43 3.59
N ALA A 162 -2.03 -8.74 3.88
CA ALA A 162 -0.83 -9.42 4.32
C ALA A 162 0.32 -9.27 3.30
N GLU A 163 0.07 -9.51 2.00
CA GLU A 163 1.07 -9.32 0.95
C GLU A 163 1.55 -7.86 0.84
N ALA A 164 0.68 -6.88 1.06
CA ALA A 164 1.03 -5.46 1.02
C ALA A 164 1.85 -5.03 2.25
N LEU A 165 1.46 -5.50 3.44
CA LEU A 165 2.20 -5.30 4.69
C LEU A 165 3.60 -5.94 4.63
N GLU A 166 3.74 -7.12 4.00
CA GLU A 166 5.04 -7.72 3.74
C GLU A 166 5.95 -6.85 2.88
N LYS A 167 5.42 -6.23 1.81
CA LYS A 167 6.19 -5.30 0.96
C LYS A 167 6.63 -4.04 1.72
N MET A 168 5.94 -3.70 2.81
CA MET A 168 6.26 -2.59 3.71
C MET A 168 7.12 -3.01 4.92
N ASP A 169 7.58 -4.27 4.98
CA ASP A 169 8.31 -4.88 6.09
C ASP A 169 7.56 -4.89 7.45
N LYS A 170 6.23 -4.72 7.42
CA LYS A 170 5.32 -4.80 8.57
C LYS A 170 4.95 -6.26 8.88
N LEU A 171 5.97 -7.06 9.21
CA LEU A 171 5.85 -8.53 9.22
C LEU A 171 4.93 -9.06 10.33
N GLU A 172 4.86 -8.38 11.48
CA GLU A 172 3.96 -8.73 12.59
C GLU A 172 2.48 -8.54 12.21
N GLU A 173 2.15 -7.42 11.55
CA GLU A 173 0.80 -7.12 11.04
C GLU A 173 0.42 -8.14 9.94
N ALA A 174 1.36 -8.44 9.02
CA ALA A 174 1.14 -9.42 7.96
C ALA A 174 0.92 -10.85 8.49
N LEU A 175 1.68 -11.25 9.52
CA LEU A 175 1.54 -12.55 10.17
C LEU A 175 0.15 -12.71 10.82
N ALA A 176 -0.36 -11.66 11.46
CA ALA A 176 -1.70 -11.65 12.05
C ALA A 176 -2.83 -11.80 11.01
N ASP A 177 -2.67 -11.24 9.81
CA ASP A 177 -3.61 -11.44 8.71
C ASP A 177 -3.55 -12.86 8.13
N TYR A 178 -2.36 -13.45 7.99
CA TYR A 178 -2.24 -14.86 7.60
C TYR A 178 -2.84 -15.80 8.66
N ASP A 179 -2.65 -15.51 9.94
CA ASP A 179 -3.34 -16.20 11.04
C ASP A 179 -4.86 -16.10 10.93
N ALA A 180 -5.40 -14.92 10.60
CA ALA A 180 -6.83 -14.72 10.38
C ALA A 180 -7.34 -15.57 9.20
N VAL A 181 -6.59 -15.62 8.09
CA VAL A 181 -6.91 -16.49 6.95
C VAL A 181 -6.93 -17.96 7.35
N LEU A 182 -5.91 -18.45 8.08
CA LEU A 182 -5.81 -19.86 8.47
C LEU A 182 -6.84 -20.28 9.52
N LYS A 183 -7.37 -19.34 10.31
CA LYS A 183 -8.53 -19.55 11.19
C LYS A 183 -9.85 -19.70 10.43
N ILE A 184 -9.96 -19.07 9.24
CA ILE A 184 -11.16 -19.17 8.37
C ILE A 184 -11.07 -20.41 7.48
N ASP A 185 -9.93 -20.61 6.80
CA ASP A 185 -9.65 -21.76 5.95
C ASP A 185 -8.17 -22.18 6.11
N PRO A 186 -7.87 -23.27 6.84
CA PRO A 186 -6.51 -23.74 7.05
C PRO A 186 -5.89 -24.38 5.80
N THR A 187 -6.65 -24.54 4.70
CA THR A 187 -6.17 -25.17 3.45
C THR A 187 -5.53 -24.17 2.47
N VAL A 188 -5.60 -22.86 2.77
CA VAL A 188 -5.06 -21.78 1.94
C VAL A 188 -3.54 -21.84 1.89
N ARG A 189 -3.01 -22.57 0.90
CA ARG A 189 -1.57 -22.87 0.74
C ARG A 189 -0.65 -21.64 0.69
N THR A 190 -1.14 -20.50 0.21
CA THR A 190 -0.38 -19.24 0.21
C THR A 190 -0.20 -18.71 1.64
N ALA A 191 -1.26 -18.69 2.44
CA ALA A 191 -1.21 -18.30 3.85
C ALA A 191 -0.35 -19.25 4.67
N VAL A 192 -0.48 -20.58 4.50
CA VAL A 192 0.36 -21.57 5.22
C VAL A 192 1.85 -21.28 5.00
N LYS A 193 2.28 -21.17 3.74
CA LYS A 193 3.69 -20.91 3.39
C LYS A 193 4.18 -19.55 3.90
N ALA A 194 3.36 -18.51 3.78
CA ALA A 194 3.74 -17.18 4.20
C ALA A 194 3.83 -17.10 5.74
N HIS A 195 2.86 -17.65 6.47
CA HIS A 195 2.88 -17.79 7.93
C HIS A 195 4.13 -18.54 8.41
N GLU A 196 4.42 -19.75 7.90
CA GLU A 196 5.60 -20.54 8.29
C GLU A 196 6.94 -19.82 8.07
N ARG A 197 7.01 -18.97 7.02
CA ARG A 197 8.18 -18.12 6.75
C ARG A 197 8.25 -16.95 7.73
N LEU A 198 7.17 -16.19 7.86
CA LEU A 198 7.12 -14.96 8.67
C LEU A 198 7.27 -15.25 10.15
N GLN A 199 6.65 -16.31 10.67
CA GLN A 199 6.76 -16.70 12.07
C GLN A 199 8.23 -16.86 12.51
N LYS A 200 9.09 -17.42 11.65
CA LYS A 200 10.53 -17.55 11.91
C LYS A 200 11.24 -16.20 11.93
N ILE A 201 10.99 -15.36 10.93
CA ILE A 201 11.61 -14.03 10.79
C ILE A 201 11.20 -13.10 11.94
N VAL A 202 9.90 -13.07 12.27
CA VAL A 202 9.34 -12.28 13.38
C VAL A 202 9.90 -12.76 14.71
N HIS A 203 9.96 -14.08 14.95
CA HIS A 203 10.56 -14.62 16.17
C HIS A 203 12.04 -14.25 16.30
N GLU A 204 12.84 -14.39 15.24
CA GLU A 204 14.26 -14.02 15.23
C GLU A 204 14.46 -12.51 15.47
N ARG A 205 13.66 -11.65 14.81
CA ARG A 205 13.65 -10.19 15.04
C ARG A 205 13.32 -9.85 16.50
N GLN A 206 12.32 -10.52 17.08
CA GLN A 206 11.93 -10.30 18.48
C GLN A 206 13.01 -10.75 19.47
N GLU A 207 13.60 -11.94 19.30
CA GLU A 207 14.69 -12.40 20.18
C GLU A 207 15.93 -11.51 20.07
N LYS A 208 16.30 -11.08 18.86
CA LYS A 208 17.38 -10.11 18.66
C LYS A 208 17.08 -8.77 19.34
N MET A 209 15.87 -8.23 19.15
CA MET A 209 15.47 -6.96 19.78
C MET A 209 15.46 -7.06 21.31
N LYS A 210 14.97 -8.17 21.88
CA LYS A 210 15.05 -8.46 23.32
C LYS A 210 16.50 -8.49 23.81
N ALA A 211 17.39 -9.19 23.11
CA ALA A 211 18.80 -9.27 23.47
C ALA A 211 19.47 -7.88 23.46
N GLU A 212 19.26 -7.08 22.43
CA GLU A 212 19.77 -5.70 22.34
C GLU A 212 19.17 -4.78 23.42
N MET A 213 17.89 -4.94 23.75
CA MET A 213 17.26 -4.18 24.84
C MET A 213 17.83 -4.55 26.21
N LEU A 214 18.03 -5.85 26.47
CA LEU A 214 18.64 -6.34 27.70
C LEU A 214 20.09 -5.86 27.85
N ASP A 215 20.87 -5.86 26.76
CA ASP A 215 22.25 -5.35 26.77
C ASP A 215 22.29 -3.84 27.06
N LYS A 216 21.45 -3.04 26.39
CA LYS A 216 21.29 -1.60 26.66
C LYS A 216 20.87 -1.34 28.12
N LEU A 217 19.96 -2.15 28.66
CA LEU A 217 19.49 -2.04 30.05
C LEU A 217 20.61 -2.39 31.06
N LYS A 218 21.42 -3.43 30.77
CA LYS A 218 22.62 -3.75 31.55
C LYS A 218 23.65 -2.62 31.50
N GLY A 219 23.91 -2.05 30.32
CA GLY A 219 24.83 -0.91 30.15
C GLY A 219 24.39 0.33 30.95
N PHE A 220 23.08 0.63 30.95
CA PHE A 220 22.51 1.69 31.78
C PHE A 220 22.66 1.37 33.28
N GLY A 221 22.32 0.14 33.70
CA GLY A 221 22.49 -0.33 35.08
C GLY A 221 23.96 -0.21 35.55
N ASN A 222 24.91 -0.64 34.72
CA ASN A 222 26.35 -0.55 34.98
C ASN A 222 26.85 0.90 35.05
N THR A 223 26.22 1.83 34.34
CA THR A 223 26.56 3.27 34.42
C THR A 223 26.14 3.91 35.75
N ILE A 224 25.06 3.42 36.36
CA ILE A 224 24.62 3.85 37.70
C ILE A 224 25.41 3.11 38.78
N LEU A 225 25.46 1.78 38.71
CA LEU A 225 26.14 0.91 39.67
C LEU A 225 27.65 1.10 39.69
N GLY A 226 28.27 1.41 38.56
CA GLY A 226 29.72 1.64 38.44
C GLY A 226 30.21 2.83 39.27
N LYS A 227 29.36 3.83 39.52
CA LYS A 227 29.66 4.96 40.44
C LYS A 227 29.81 4.51 41.90
N PHE A 228 29.37 3.30 42.23
CA PHE A 228 29.47 2.66 43.54
C PHE A 228 30.40 1.43 43.53
N GLY A 229 31.14 1.18 42.44
CA GLY A 229 31.99 0.00 42.29
C GLY A 229 31.23 -1.31 42.09
N LEU A 230 30.02 -1.24 41.52
CA LEU A 230 29.13 -2.38 41.30
C LEU A 230 28.84 -2.60 39.80
N SER A 231 28.57 -3.85 39.40
CA SER A 231 28.03 -4.21 38.09
C SER A 231 26.69 -4.96 38.24
N THR A 232 25.85 -4.92 37.21
CA THR A 232 24.69 -5.82 37.06
C THR A 232 25.11 -7.29 37.04
N ASP A 233 26.33 -7.61 36.60
CA ASP A 233 26.90 -8.96 36.63
C ASP A 233 27.17 -9.48 38.06
N ASN A 234 27.22 -8.59 39.05
CA ASN A 234 27.35 -8.99 40.45
C ASN A 234 26.03 -9.57 41.01
N PHE A 235 24.92 -9.47 40.28
CA PHE A 235 23.60 -9.93 40.72
C PHE A 235 23.16 -11.16 39.92
N GLN A 236 23.24 -12.34 40.52
CA GLN A 236 22.79 -13.59 39.93
C GLN A 236 21.35 -13.87 40.34
N MET A 237 20.45 -13.94 39.35
CA MET A 237 19.09 -14.44 39.56
C MET A 237 19.06 -15.96 39.48
N VAL A 238 18.54 -16.62 40.52
CA VAL A 238 18.32 -18.07 40.57
C VAL A 238 16.82 -18.31 40.73
N GLN A 239 16.21 -18.95 39.74
CA GLN A 239 14.82 -19.39 39.79
C GLN A 239 14.72 -20.77 40.44
N ASP A 240 13.83 -20.95 41.40
CA ASP A 240 13.47 -22.25 41.96
C ASP A 240 12.57 -23.02 40.97
N PRO A 241 13.00 -24.19 40.45
CA PRO A 241 12.22 -24.95 39.48
C PRO A 241 10.96 -25.61 40.06
N ALA A 242 10.81 -25.71 41.39
CA ALA A 242 9.63 -26.30 42.02
C ALA A 242 8.53 -25.26 42.33
N THR A 243 8.91 -24.02 42.66
CA THR A 243 7.96 -22.95 43.02
C THR A 243 7.83 -21.84 41.96
N GLY A 244 8.74 -21.80 40.98
CA GLY A 244 8.85 -20.72 40.00
C GLY A 244 9.34 -19.39 40.57
N SER A 245 9.64 -19.32 41.88
CA SER A 245 10.06 -18.09 42.55
C SER A 245 11.50 -17.71 42.20
N TYR A 246 11.78 -16.40 42.18
CA TYR A 246 13.11 -15.87 41.87
C TYR A 246 13.80 -15.39 43.15
N SER A 247 15.06 -15.80 43.33
CA SER A 247 15.97 -15.28 44.34
C SER A 247 17.11 -14.51 43.66
N VAL A 248 17.58 -13.43 44.28
CA VAL A 248 18.70 -12.61 43.76
C VAL A 248 19.87 -12.72 44.72
N ASN A 249 20.95 -13.34 44.27
CA ASN A 249 22.19 -13.46 45.03
C ASN A 249 23.21 -12.42 44.54
N PHE A 250 23.87 -11.74 45.48
CA PHE A 250 24.95 -10.81 45.17
C PHE A 250 26.32 -11.50 45.34
N GLN A 251 27.15 -11.49 44.30
CA GLN A 251 28.53 -11.98 44.32
C GLN A 251 29.47 -10.88 43.83
N GLN A 252 30.43 -10.49 44.67
CA GLN A 252 31.40 -9.45 44.36
C GLN A 252 32.66 -10.07 43.75
N ASN A 253 32.93 -9.76 42.47
CA ASN A 253 34.09 -10.33 41.78
C ASN A 253 35.42 -9.78 42.36
N PRO A 254 36.39 -10.62 42.77
CA PRO A 254 37.55 -10.21 43.56
C PRO A 254 38.57 -9.33 42.80
N GLY A 255 38.37 -9.08 41.50
CA GLY A 255 39.26 -8.26 40.66
C GLY A 255 38.96 -6.75 40.66
N GLN A 256 37.84 -6.29 41.22
CA GLN A 256 37.52 -4.86 41.33
C GLN A 256 37.59 -4.40 42.79
N GLN A 257 38.80 -4.22 43.31
CA GLN A 257 39.02 -3.59 44.62
C GLN A 257 38.81 -2.07 44.56
N GLY A 258 37.54 -1.66 44.51
CA GLY A 258 37.14 -0.41 45.18
C GLY A 258 37.23 -0.62 46.70
N SER A 259 37.67 0.42 47.42
CA SER A 259 37.87 0.38 48.88
C SER A 259 36.65 -0.21 49.62
N PRO A 260 36.87 -0.99 50.71
CA PRO A 260 35.77 -1.62 51.43
C PRO A 260 34.78 -0.58 51.97
N PRO A 261 33.46 -0.85 51.94
CA PRO A 261 32.48 0.07 52.51
C PRO A 261 32.76 0.26 54.01
N PRO A 262 32.58 1.49 54.54
CA PRO A 262 32.84 1.76 55.95
C PRO A 262 31.95 0.87 56.82
N GLN A 263 32.57 0.13 57.73
CA GLN A 263 31.88 -0.73 58.69
C GLN A 263 30.89 0.13 59.50
N GLN A 264 29.59 -0.11 59.34
CA GLN A 264 28.60 0.42 60.27
C GLN A 264 28.87 -0.22 61.63
N GLN A 265 29.43 0.56 62.56
CA GLN A 265 29.54 0.15 63.95
C GLN A 265 28.15 -0.19 64.48
N GLN A 266 27.94 -1.45 64.84
CA GLN A 266 26.84 -1.83 65.71
C GLN A 266 27.02 -1.11 67.04
N GLN A 267 26.27 -0.02 67.25
CA GLN A 267 26.07 0.50 68.59
C GLN A 267 25.26 -0.53 69.38
N GLN A 268 25.96 -1.37 70.12
CA GLN A 268 25.36 -2.10 71.24
C GLN A 268 24.93 -1.07 72.29
N GLN A 269 23.66 -0.71 72.30
CA GLN A 269 23.05 -0.10 73.49
C GLN A 269 22.72 -1.24 74.47
N GLN A 270 23.62 -1.46 75.42
CA GLN A 270 23.32 -2.24 76.62
C GLN A 270 22.78 -1.31 77.70
N LYS A 271 21.67 -1.75 78.32
CA LYS A 271 20.98 -1.19 79.50
C LYS A 271 20.09 0.03 79.25
#